data_AF-A0A425VWA8-F1
#
_entry.id   AF-A0A425VWA8-F1
#
_cell.length_a   1.000
_cell.length_b   1.000
_cell.length_c   1.000
_cell.angle_alpha   90.00
_cell.angle_beta   90.00
_cell.angle_gamma   90.00
#
_symmetry.space_group_name_H-M   'P 1'
#
loop_
_entity.id
_entity.type
_entity.pdbx_description
1 polymer ?
#
loop_
_entity_poly.entity_id
_entity_poly.type
_entity_poly.pdbx_seq_one_letter_code
_entity_poly.pdbx_strand_id
1 'polypeptide(L)'
;MACARQICPASREMLDRFCAKLLVACTPEGGGPVADNGKFEAFKRDLVEKNERTYGAEVRDRWGNAAADAANARVMGLSQAEYERAQKLEAEVRAEVLAGLADGDPDGAHAAPAARAHAGWLQAFWPKGTYTPEAHVLLARSYLADERFRAYYEAWAPGAAEFLVRAIEAAGV
;
A
#
# COMPACT_ATOMS: atom_id res chain seq x y z
N MET A 1 22.69 30.32 7.83
CA MET A 1 22.11 29.18 8.57
C MET A 1 20.83 28.77 7.88
N ALA A 2 20.93 27.89 6.87
CA ALA A 2 19.76 27.33 6.20
C ALA A 2 19.29 26.15 7.05
N CYS A 3 18.15 26.34 7.73
CA CYS A 3 17.42 25.27 8.40
C CYS A 3 16.85 24.36 7.30
N ALA A 4 17.66 23.41 6.84
CA ALA A 4 17.17 22.29 6.05
C ALA A 4 16.07 21.62 6.89
N ARG A 5 14.83 21.61 6.38
CA ARG A 5 13.71 20.88 6.97
C ARG A 5 14.12 19.41 7.07
N GLN A 6 14.65 19.06 8.23
CA GLN A 6 15.17 17.75 8.53
C GLN A 6 13.98 16.81 8.71
N ILE A 7 13.82 15.89 7.75
CA ILE A 7 12.90 14.76 7.86
C ILE A 7 13.36 13.94 9.07
N CYS A 8 12.46 13.73 10.03
CA CYS A 8 12.74 13.03 11.29
C CYS A 8 13.19 11.57 10.99
N PRO A 9 14.16 11.00 11.72
CA PRO A 9 14.60 9.60 11.50
C PRO A 9 13.44 8.59 11.54
N ALA A 10 12.45 8.81 12.41
CA ALA A 10 11.23 7.99 12.52
C ALA A 10 10.33 8.07 11.28
N SER A 11 10.32 9.21 10.55
CA SER A 11 9.63 9.35 9.27
C SER A 11 10.38 8.69 8.10
N ARG A 12 11.66 8.37 8.25
CA ARG A 12 12.40 7.56 7.27
C ARG A 12 12.11 6.07 7.47
N GLU A 13 12.29 5.54 8.68
CA GLU A 13 12.01 4.13 9.06
C GLU A 13 10.59 3.61 8.76
N MET A 14 9.67 4.54 8.59
CA MET A 14 8.26 4.31 8.37
C MET A 14 7.88 4.33 6.88
N LEU A 15 8.64 5.07 6.07
CA LEU A 15 8.73 4.91 4.61
C LEU A 15 9.53 3.65 4.21
N ASP A 16 10.44 3.18 5.07
CA ASP A 16 11.46 2.16 4.79
C ASP A 16 10.94 0.75 4.44
N ARG A 17 9.63 0.43 4.54
CA ARG A 17 9.18 -0.98 4.44
C ARG A 17 8.39 -1.38 3.21
N PHE A 18 7.68 -0.49 2.51
CA PHE A 18 6.63 -0.96 1.59
C PHE A 18 6.42 -0.25 0.25
N CYS A 19 7.14 0.83 -0.05
CA CYS A 19 6.93 1.62 -1.28
C CYS A 19 7.53 1.03 -2.58
N ALA A 20 7.40 -0.27 -2.82
CA ALA A 20 7.50 -0.81 -4.19
C ALA A 20 6.67 -2.08 -4.43
N LYS A 21 6.16 -2.73 -3.38
CA LYS A 21 5.66 -4.11 -3.46
C LYS A 21 4.18 -4.27 -3.80
N LEU A 22 3.45 -3.17 -3.98
CA LEU A 22 2.00 -3.22 -4.19
C LEU A 22 1.59 -3.15 -5.66
N LEU A 23 2.44 -2.65 -6.57
CA LEU A 23 2.08 -2.56 -7.99
C LEU A 23 2.02 -3.92 -8.72
N VAL A 24 2.53 -5.01 -8.12
CA VAL A 24 2.47 -6.36 -8.74
C VAL A 24 1.33 -7.21 -8.15
N ALA A 25 0.82 -6.89 -6.95
CA ALA A 25 -0.25 -7.66 -6.30
C ALA A 25 -1.64 -7.40 -6.90
N CYS A 26 -1.81 -6.28 -7.61
CA CYS A 26 -3.11 -5.74 -8.00
C CYS A 26 -3.55 -6.08 -9.43
N THR A 27 -2.75 -6.83 -10.19
CA THR A 27 -3.16 -7.37 -11.50
C THR A 27 -3.07 -8.90 -11.51
N PRO A 28 -4.01 -9.60 -10.86
CA PRO A 28 -4.30 -10.96 -11.28
C PRO A 28 -4.98 -10.86 -12.64
N GLU A 29 -4.24 -11.13 -13.73
CA GLU A 29 -4.91 -11.61 -14.93
C GLU A 29 -5.57 -12.96 -14.56
N GLY A 30 -6.86 -12.91 -14.22
CA GLY A 30 -7.64 -14.08 -13.78
C GLY A 30 -7.89 -14.12 -12.28
N GLY A 31 -8.75 -13.22 -11.78
CA GLY A 31 -9.24 -13.18 -10.40
C GLY A 31 -10.19 -14.33 -10.05
N GLY A 32 -9.66 -15.55 -9.96
CA GLY A 32 -10.35 -16.70 -9.36
C GLY A 32 -9.70 -17.10 -8.02
N PRO A 33 -10.43 -17.73 -7.09
CA PRO A 33 -9.84 -18.29 -5.88
C PRO A 33 -8.74 -19.29 -6.25
N VAL A 34 -7.54 -19.11 -5.70
CA VAL A 34 -6.45 -20.09 -5.86
C VAL A 34 -6.74 -21.27 -4.94
N ALA A 35 -7.62 -22.17 -5.34
CA ALA A 35 -8.12 -23.27 -4.47
C ALA A 35 -7.05 -24.30 -4.04
N ASP A 36 -5.80 -24.13 -4.43
CA ASP A 36 -4.70 -25.07 -4.20
C ASP A 36 -3.52 -24.36 -3.53
N ASN A 37 -3.22 -24.76 -2.29
CA ASN A 37 -2.11 -24.21 -1.50
C ASN A 37 -0.77 -24.24 -2.26
N GLY A 38 -0.51 -25.29 -3.06
CA GLY A 38 0.72 -25.37 -3.86
C GLY A 38 0.79 -24.32 -4.95
N LYS A 39 -0.35 -24.02 -5.60
CA LYS A 39 -0.47 -22.93 -6.57
C LYS A 39 -0.35 -21.57 -5.91
N PHE A 40 -0.89 -21.40 -4.71
CA PHE A 40 -0.76 -20.14 -3.97
C PHE A 40 0.68 -19.86 -3.52
N GLU A 41 1.42 -20.88 -3.07
CA GLU A 41 2.85 -20.74 -2.79
C GLU A 41 3.67 -20.38 -4.04
N ALA A 42 3.34 -20.97 -5.20
CA ALA A 42 3.97 -20.62 -6.47
C ALA A 42 3.65 -19.18 -6.90
N PHE A 43 2.40 -18.76 -6.73
CA PHE A 43 1.94 -17.40 -6.99
C PHE A 43 2.69 -16.37 -6.15
N LYS A 44 2.83 -16.59 -4.82
CA LYS A 44 3.59 -15.68 -3.95
C LYS A 44 5.07 -15.57 -4.35
N ARG A 45 5.70 -16.67 -4.75
CA ARG A 45 7.09 -16.65 -5.24
C ARG A 45 7.23 -15.81 -6.50
N ASP A 46 6.34 -16.00 -7.47
CA ASP A 46 6.34 -15.23 -8.71
C ASP A 46 6.11 -13.73 -8.45
N LEU A 47 5.21 -13.40 -7.51
CA LEU A 47 4.98 -12.03 -7.06
C LEU A 47 6.25 -11.37 -6.50
N VAL A 48 6.95 -12.07 -5.60
CA VAL A 48 8.20 -11.61 -4.99
C VAL A 48 9.31 -11.47 -6.03
N GLU A 49 9.47 -12.46 -6.92
CA GLU A 49 10.51 -12.47 -7.95
C GLU A 49 10.32 -11.35 -8.97
N LYS A 50 9.08 -11.15 -9.46
CA LYS A 50 8.73 -10.04 -10.35
C LYS A 50 9.05 -8.70 -9.70
N ASN A 51 8.73 -8.55 -8.42
CA ASN A 51 9.04 -7.33 -7.68
C ASN A 51 10.55 -7.11 -7.52
N GLU A 52 11.31 -8.11 -7.08
CA GLU A 52 12.76 -7.99 -6.92
C GLU A 52 13.46 -7.67 -8.23
N ARG A 53 13.02 -8.26 -9.35
CA ARG A 53 13.56 -7.96 -10.68
C ARG A 53 13.29 -6.52 -11.12
N THR A 54 12.12 -5.98 -10.78
CA THR A 54 11.70 -4.66 -11.25
C THR A 54 12.22 -3.54 -10.34
N TYR A 55 12.16 -3.74 -9.03
CA TYR A 55 12.41 -2.69 -8.04
C TYR A 55 13.46 -3.06 -6.99
N GLY A 56 13.96 -4.30 -6.96
CA GLY A 56 14.84 -4.79 -5.89
C GLY A 56 16.11 -3.96 -5.75
N ALA A 57 16.75 -3.57 -6.86
CA ALA A 57 17.95 -2.73 -6.82
C ALA A 57 17.69 -1.34 -6.22
N GLU A 58 16.63 -0.65 -6.67
CA GLU A 58 16.23 0.67 -6.14
C GLU A 58 15.90 0.57 -4.65
N VAL A 59 15.13 -0.45 -4.25
CA VAL A 59 14.71 -0.63 -2.86
C VAL A 59 15.91 -0.93 -1.96
N ARG A 60 16.84 -1.80 -2.41
CA ARG A 60 18.03 -2.16 -1.64
C ARG A 60 19.03 -1.02 -1.53
N ASP A 61 19.19 -0.21 -2.57
CA ASP A 61 20.05 0.99 -2.55
C ASP A 61 19.52 2.06 -1.59
N ARG A 62 18.22 2.35 -1.68
CA ARG A 62 17.59 3.40 -0.88
C ARG A 62 17.36 3.01 0.57
N TRP A 63 17.06 1.73 0.83
CA TRP A 63 16.51 1.27 2.13
C TRP A 63 17.23 0.05 2.72
N GLY A 64 18.17 -0.55 1.99
CA GLY A 64 19.00 -1.66 2.47
C GLY A 64 18.39 -3.05 2.28
N ASN A 65 19.27 -4.05 2.33
CA ASN A 65 18.90 -5.45 2.13
C ASN A 65 17.93 -5.97 3.19
N ALA A 66 18.14 -5.63 4.45
CA ALA A 66 17.30 -6.14 5.55
C ALA A 66 15.83 -5.72 5.40
N ALA A 67 15.56 -4.48 4.98
CA ALA A 67 14.22 -3.99 4.74
C ALA A 67 13.56 -4.69 3.54
N ALA A 68 14.30 -4.84 2.44
CA ALA A 68 13.83 -5.55 1.26
C ALA A 68 13.46 -7.01 1.58
N ASP A 69 14.35 -7.72 2.30
CA ASP A 69 14.19 -9.13 2.64
C ASP A 69 13.05 -9.34 3.64
N ALA A 70 12.90 -8.47 4.64
CA ALA A 70 11.78 -8.51 5.58
C ALA A 70 10.43 -8.35 4.88
N ALA A 71 10.32 -7.44 3.91
CA ALA A 71 9.11 -7.26 3.15
C ALA A 71 8.80 -8.46 2.22
N ASN A 72 9.82 -9.11 1.64
CA ASN A 72 9.64 -10.36 0.89
C ASN A 72 9.15 -11.49 1.79
N ALA A 73 9.77 -11.66 2.95
CA ALA A 73 9.38 -12.66 3.93
C ALA A 73 7.94 -12.47 4.39
N ARG A 74 7.47 -11.22 4.53
CA ARG A 74 6.09 -10.94 4.92
C ARG A 74 5.09 -11.40 3.85
N VAL A 75 5.34 -11.12 2.57
CA VAL A 75 4.52 -11.64 1.45
C VAL A 75 4.53 -13.16 1.44
N MET A 76 5.72 -13.78 1.53
CA MET A 76 5.87 -15.23 1.55
C MET A 76 5.15 -15.89 2.74
N GLY A 77 5.04 -15.19 3.88
CA GLY A 77 4.36 -15.66 5.08
C GLY A 77 2.84 -15.45 5.09
N LEU A 78 2.24 -14.83 4.06
CA LEU A 78 0.79 -14.68 3.98
C LEU A 78 0.12 -16.04 3.74
N SER A 79 -0.91 -16.32 4.53
CA SER A 79 -1.90 -17.34 4.18
C SER A 79 -2.81 -16.86 3.06
N GLN A 80 -3.42 -17.79 2.33
CA GLN A 80 -4.40 -17.46 1.30
C GLN A 80 -5.55 -16.62 1.86
N ALA A 81 -6.05 -16.95 3.05
CA ALA A 81 -7.12 -16.21 3.69
C ALA A 81 -6.71 -14.77 4.06
N GLU A 82 -5.46 -14.54 4.49
CA GLU A 82 -4.95 -13.19 4.73
C GLU A 82 -4.84 -12.39 3.41
N TYR A 83 -4.36 -13.02 2.34
CA TYR A 83 -4.27 -12.39 1.02
C TYR A 83 -5.66 -12.05 0.46
N GLU A 84 -6.62 -12.97 0.53
CA GLU A 84 -8.00 -12.72 0.09
C GLU A 84 -8.68 -11.62 0.89
N ARG A 85 -8.41 -11.52 2.20
CA ARG A 85 -8.88 -10.40 3.03
C ARG A 85 -8.25 -9.08 2.59
N ALA A 86 -6.95 -9.06 2.27
CA ALA A 86 -6.31 -7.87 1.74
C ALA A 86 -6.94 -7.44 0.40
N GLN A 87 -7.19 -8.37 -0.53
CA GLN A 87 -7.86 -8.03 -1.80
C GLN A 87 -9.28 -7.48 -1.60
N LYS A 88 -10.01 -7.94 -0.58
CA LYS A 88 -11.32 -7.38 -0.23
C LYS A 88 -11.20 -5.95 0.31
N LEU A 89 -10.24 -5.71 1.21
CA LEU A 89 -9.98 -4.37 1.73
C LEU A 89 -9.59 -3.39 0.62
N GLU A 90 -8.79 -3.83 -0.34
CA GLU A 90 -8.46 -3.00 -1.52
C GLU A 90 -9.69 -2.65 -2.36
N ALA A 91 -10.57 -3.63 -2.60
CA ALA A 91 -11.82 -3.39 -3.31
C ALA A 91 -12.74 -2.43 -2.54
N GLU A 92 -12.78 -2.53 -1.22
CA GLU A 92 -13.49 -1.60 -0.33
C GLU A 92 -12.91 -0.18 -0.43
N VAL A 93 -11.57 -0.02 -0.35
CA VAL A 93 -10.91 1.28 -0.54
C VAL A 93 -11.34 1.88 -1.87
N ARG A 94 -11.27 1.11 -2.96
CA ARG A 94 -11.67 1.59 -4.28
C ARG A 94 -13.14 2.01 -4.32
N ALA A 95 -14.03 1.21 -3.75
CA ALA A 95 -15.46 1.51 -3.73
C ALA A 95 -15.76 2.82 -2.98
N GLU A 96 -15.17 3.00 -1.80
CA GLU A 96 -15.34 4.21 -0.97
C GLU A 96 -14.74 5.45 -1.65
N VAL A 97 -13.56 5.34 -2.27
CA VAL A 97 -12.95 6.44 -3.02
C VAL A 97 -13.85 6.87 -4.18
N LEU A 98 -14.35 5.92 -4.97
CA LEU A 98 -15.24 6.23 -6.10
C LEU A 98 -16.56 6.86 -5.64
N ALA A 99 -17.14 6.37 -4.54
CA ALA A 99 -18.36 6.93 -3.98
C ALA A 99 -18.15 8.36 -3.46
N GLY A 100 -17.07 8.60 -2.70
CA GLY A 100 -16.75 9.94 -2.21
C GLY A 100 -16.42 10.95 -3.32
N LEU A 101 -15.78 10.51 -4.41
CA LEU A 101 -15.61 11.35 -5.60
C LEU A 101 -16.94 11.67 -6.28
N ALA A 102 -17.87 10.72 -6.34
CA ALA A 102 -19.20 10.94 -6.92
C ALA A 102 -20.05 11.91 -6.08
N ASP A 103 -19.92 11.87 -4.75
CA ASP A 103 -20.56 12.80 -3.82
C ASP A 103 -19.92 14.20 -3.84
N GLY A 104 -18.67 14.30 -4.31
CA GLY A 104 -17.92 15.55 -4.36
C GLY A 104 -17.42 16.04 -3.00
N ASP A 105 -17.45 15.18 -1.98
CA ASP A 105 -17.03 15.51 -0.61
C ASP A 105 -15.86 14.61 -0.14
N PRO A 106 -14.61 15.09 -0.27
CA PRO A 106 -13.42 14.35 0.14
C PRO A 106 -13.26 14.16 1.65
N ASP A 107 -14.03 14.90 2.45
CA ASP A 107 -14.04 14.78 3.92
C ASP A 107 -15.38 14.18 4.42
N GLY A 108 -16.21 13.71 3.49
CA GLY A 108 -17.57 13.22 3.73
C GLY A 108 -17.63 11.79 4.28
N ALA A 109 -18.81 11.18 4.18
CA ALA A 109 -19.11 9.88 4.78
C ALA A 109 -18.16 8.74 4.32
N HIS A 110 -17.59 8.87 3.12
CA HIS A 110 -16.71 7.88 2.48
C HIS A 110 -15.22 8.02 2.85
N ALA A 111 -14.81 9.16 3.41
CA ALA A 111 -13.40 9.42 3.72
C ALA A 111 -12.87 8.46 4.82
N ALA A 112 -13.55 8.42 5.97
CA ALA A 112 -13.10 7.59 7.09
C ALA A 112 -13.18 6.08 6.81
N PRO A 113 -14.21 5.54 6.12
CA PRO A 113 -14.22 4.16 5.62
C PRO A 113 -13.03 3.85 4.70
N ALA A 114 -12.75 4.70 3.69
CA ALA A 114 -11.63 4.50 2.78
C ALA A 114 -10.29 4.43 3.54
N ALA A 115 -10.07 5.36 4.47
CA ALA A 115 -8.86 5.38 5.30
C ALA A 115 -8.74 4.11 6.17
N ARG A 116 -9.82 3.66 6.81
CA ARG A 116 -9.80 2.45 7.66
C ARG A 116 -9.55 1.18 6.85
N ALA A 117 -10.18 1.04 5.68
CA ALA A 117 -9.96 -0.10 4.81
C ALA A 117 -8.49 -0.13 4.33
N HIS A 118 -7.94 1.03 3.96
CA HIS A 118 -6.54 1.15 3.54
C HIS A 118 -5.56 0.84 4.68
N ALA A 119 -5.86 1.29 5.91
CA ALA A 119 -5.10 0.94 7.10
C ALA A 119 -5.05 -0.58 7.32
N GLY A 120 -6.18 -1.26 7.23
CA GLY A 120 -6.26 -2.72 7.35
C GLY A 120 -5.47 -3.44 6.25
N TRP A 121 -5.55 -2.92 5.02
CA TRP A 121 -4.81 -3.44 3.89
C TRP A 121 -3.29 -3.31 4.11
N LEU A 122 -2.81 -2.14 4.55
CA LEU A 122 -1.39 -1.95 4.88
C LEU A 122 -0.92 -2.91 5.97
N GLN A 123 -1.72 -3.10 7.03
CA GLN A 123 -1.39 -4.03 8.13
C GLN A 123 -1.27 -5.49 7.67
N ALA A 124 -1.98 -5.89 6.60
CA ALA A 124 -1.81 -7.22 6.02
C ALA A 124 -0.39 -7.40 5.47
N PHE A 125 0.16 -6.36 4.86
CA PHE A 125 1.49 -6.44 4.24
C PHE A 125 2.61 -5.96 5.15
N TRP A 126 2.34 -5.15 6.16
CA TRP A 126 3.36 -4.64 7.07
C TRP A 126 3.73 -5.68 8.12
N PRO A 127 4.96 -5.63 8.68
CA PRO A 127 5.29 -6.45 9.84
C PRO A 127 4.39 -6.10 11.02
N LYS A 128 3.97 -7.11 11.78
CA LYS A 128 3.06 -6.92 12.92
C LYS A 128 3.62 -5.90 13.92
N GLY A 129 2.76 -5.00 14.40
CA GLY A 129 3.11 -3.99 15.39
C GLY A 129 3.87 -2.76 14.85
N THR A 130 3.98 -2.61 13.53
CA THR A 130 4.71 -1.47 12.92
C THR A 130 3.79 -0.38 12.38
N TYR A 131 2.52 -0.71 12.18
CA TYR A 131 1.53 0.25 11.75
C TYR A 131 1.28 1.28 12.83
N THR A 132 1.25 2.55 12.42
CA THR A 132 0.80 3.69 13.24
C THR A 132 0.03 4.66 12.33
N PRO A 133 -0.91 5.45 12.86
CA PRO A 133 -1.59 6.49 12.07
C PRO A 133 -0.62 7.49 11.44
N GLU A 134 0.46 7.85 12.15
CA GLU A 134 1.49 8.75 11.65
C GLU A 134 2.21 8.15 10.43
N ALA A 135 2.43 6.83 10.45
CA ALA A 135 2.99 6.10 9.31
C ALA A 135 2.11 6.13 8.09
N HIS A 136 0.83 5.93 8.34
CA HIS A 136 -0.17 5.86 7.31
C HIS A 136 -0.28 7.20 6.58
N VAL A 137 -0.34 8.31 7.32
CA VAL A 137 -0.34 9.67 6.75
C VAL A 137 0.94 9.96 5.98
N LEU A 138 2.10 9.61 6.53
CA LEU A 138 3.37 9.89 5.88
C LEU A 138 3.53 9.11 4.57
N LEU A 139 3.11 7.84 4.56
CA LEU A 139 3.03 7.03 3.36
C LEU A 139 2.10 7.66 2.33
N ALA A 140 0.88 8.03 2.73
CA ALA A 140 -0.12 8.60 1.84
C ALA A 140 0.39 9.86 1.13
N ARG A 141 1.07 10.76 1.86
CA ARG A 141 1.70 11.95 1.27
C ARG A 141 2.71 11.64 0.17
N SER A 142 3.40 10.51 0.27
CA SER A 142 4.35 10.08 -0.77
C SER A 142 3.65 9.68 -2.08
N TYR A 143 2.37 9.31 -2.05
CA TYR A 143 1.63 8.89 -3.24
C TYR A 143 1.49 10.02 -4.26
N LEU A 144 1.41 11.28 -3.81
CA LEU A 144 1.36 12.46 -4.68
C LEU A 144 2.75 12.92 -5.15
N ALA A 145 3.81 12.43 -4.50
CA ALA A 145 5.19 12.81 -4.81
C ALA A 145 5.89 11.86 -5.78
N ASP A 146 5.41 10.62 -5.91
CA ASP A 146 5.94 9.61 -6.84
C ASP A 146 4.83 9.17 -7.80
N GLU A 147 5.00 9.52 -9.08
CA GLU A 147 4.02 9.30 -10.15
C GLU A 147 3.60 7.83 -10.30
N ARG A 148 4.42 6.85 -9.88
CA ARG A 148 4.05 5.43 -9.94
C ARG A 148 2.91 5.11 -8.98
N PHE A 149 2.95 5.67 -7.77
CA PHE A 149 1.88 5.52 -6.78
C PHE A 149 0.65 6.30 -7.18
N ARG A 150 0.84 7.54 -7.66
CA ARG A 150 -0.26 8.35 -8.16
C ARG A 150 -1.01 7.62 -9.26
N ALA A 151 -0.31 7.14 -10.29
CA ALA A 151 -0.91 6.45 -11.43
C ALA A 151 -1.72 5.21 -11.01
N TYR A 152 -1.31 4.50 -9.95
CA TYR A 152 -2.04 3.35 -9.44
C TYR A 152 -3.47 3.72 -9.02
N TYR A 153 -3.63 4.77 -8.22
CA TYR A 153 -4.94 5.21 -7.73
C TYR A 153 -5.72 6.00 -8.80
N GLU A 154 -5.03 6.84 -9.58
CA GLU A 154 -5.64 7.59 -10.70
C GLU A 154 -6.25 6.68 -11.78
N ALA A 155 -5.78 5.44 -11.89
CA ALA A 155 -6.40 4.43 -12.77
C ALA A 155 -7.84 4.07 -12.35
N TRP A 156 -8.27 4.38 -11.13
CA TRP A 156 -9.64 4.14 -10.67
C TRP A 156 -10.60 5.23 -11.15
N ALA A 157 -10.20 6.49 -10.96
CA ALA A 157 -10.87 7.69 -11.43
C ALA A 157 -9.93 8.90 -11.27
N PRO A 158 -10.10 9.97 -12.08
CA PRO A 158 -9.37 11.23 -11.88
C PRO A 158 -9.58 11.79 -10.47
N GLY A 159 -8.48 12.10 -9.78
CA GLY A 159 -8.48 12.65 -8.42
C GLY A 159 -8.59 11.62 -7.30
N ALA A 160 -8.58 10.32 -7.63
CA ALA A 160 -8.64 9.25 -6.64
C ALA A 160 -7.44 9.23 -5.70
N ALA A 161 -6.24 9.54 -6.20
CA ALA A 161 -5.05 9.62 -5.35
C ALA A 161 -5.19 10.75 -4.32
N GLU A 162 -5.62 11.93 -4.78
CA GLU A 162 -5.81 13.10 -3.93
C GLU A 162 -6.92 12.89 -2.89
N PHE A 163 -8.03 12.26 -3.28
CA PHE A 163 -9.10 11.89 -2.35
C PHE A 163 -8.57 10.97 -1.24
N LEU A 164 -7.89 9.89 -1.60
CA LEU A 164 -7.42 8.91 -0.62
C LEU A 164 -6.43 9.53 0.37
N VAL A 165 -5.51 10.37 -0.12
CA VAL A 165 -4.54 11.06 0.75
C VAL A 165 -5.25 11.98 1.74
N ARG A 166 -6.21 12.79 1.28
CA ARG A 166 -6.99 13.66 2.16
C ARG A 166 -7.80 12.88 3.18
N ALA A 167 -8.44 11.79 2.75
CA ALA A 167 -9.21 10.93 3.63
C ALA A 167 -8.36 10.35 4.76
N ILE A 168 -7.14 9.91 4.46
CA ILE A 168 -6.18 9.38 5.45
C ILE A 168 -5.73 10.49 6.42
N GLU A 169 -5.41 11.68 5.91
CA GLU A 169 -5.02 12.83 6.74
C GLU A 169 -6.13 13.28 7.69
N ALA A 170 -7.38 13.30 7.22
CA ALA A 170 -8.54 13.71 8.00
C ALA A 170 -8.94 12.66 9.06
N ALA A 171 -8.84 11.37 8.71
CA ALA A 171 -9.28 10.30 9.59
C ALA A 171 -8.32 10.05 10.76
N GLY A 172 -7.02 10.22 10.57
CA GLY A 172 -6.00 9.98 11.60
C GLY A 172 -6.03 8.54 12.16
N VAL A 173 -6.43 7.58 11.33
CA VAL A 173 -6.55 6.14 11.65
C VAL A 173 -5.34 5.36 11.18
#